data_AF-A0A392VA94-F1
#
_entry.id   AF-A0A392VA94-F1
#
_cell.length_a   1.000
_cell.length_b   1.000
_cell.length_c   1.000
_cell.angle_alpha   90.00
_cell.angle_beta   90.00
_cell.angle_gamma   90.00
#
_symmetry.space_group_name_H-M   'P 1'
#
loop_
_entity.id
_entity.type
_entity.pdbx_description
1 polymer ?
#
loop_
_entity_poly.entity_id
_entity_poly.type
_entity_poly.pdbx_seq_one_letter_code
_entity_poly.pdbx_strand_id
1 'polypeptide(L)' 'DGGPAAADLWLQAMEKILGAIRCPEEEMVTLATYQLLGDAEYWWGNTSLLMEAAYEEFTWENFKRKFLAKYF' A
#
# COMPACT_ATOMS: atom_id res chain seq x y z
N ASP A 1 17.79 -1.88 2.01
CA ASP A 1 17.11 -1.33 3.19
C ASP A 1 15.60 -1.27 2.98
N GLY A 2 14.89 -2.32 3.39
CA GLY A 2 13.42 -2.42 3.34
C GLY A 2 12.81 -2.73 4.71
N GLY A 3 13.47 -2.26 5.77
CA GLY A 3 13.07 -2.53 7.15
C GLY A 3 11.88 -1.69 7.63
N PRO A 4 11.36 -1.97 8.84
CA PRO A 4 10.14 -1.34 9.37
C PRO A 4 10.15 0.20 9.31
N ALA A 5 11.29 0.82 9.66
CA ALA A 5 11.43 2.28 9.62
C ALA A 5 11.37 2.86 8.20
N ALA A 6 11.91 2.16 7.20
CA ALA A 6 11.83 2.59 5.81
C ALA A 6 10.39 2.47 5.28
N ALA A 7 9.68 1.41 5.67
CA ALA A 7 8.27 1.22 5.34
C ALA A 7 7.36 2.29 5.96
N ASP A 8 7.60 2.67 7.23
CA ASP A 8 6.88 3.75 7.92
C ASP A 8 7.06 5.10 7.20
N LEU A 9 8.31 5.46 6.91
CA LEU A 9 8.63 6.70 6.21
C LEU A 9 8.01 6.75 4.82
N TRP A 10 8.03 5.61 4.10
CA TRP A 10 7.39 5.51 2.80
C TRP A 10 5.88 5.73 2.89
N LEU A 11 5.22 5.10 3.87
CA LEU A 11 3.78 5.22 4.04
C LEU A 11 3.37 6.65 4.38
N GLN A 12 4.09 7.30 5.29
CA GLN A 12 3.86 8.71 5.65
C GLN A 12 4.07 9.64 4.46
N ALA A 13 5.10 9.39 3.63
CA ALA A 13 5.35 10.17 2.42
C ALA A 13 4.22 10.01 1.40
N MET A 14 3.70 8.79 1.22
CA MET A 14 2.57 8.52 0.35
C MET A 14 1.30 9.22 0.83
N GLU A 15 0.95 9.12 2.13
CA GLU A 15 -0.21 9.81 2.69
C GLU A 15 -0.12 11.34 2.50
N LYS A 16 1.07 11.91 2.67
CA LYS A 16 1.32 13.34 2.45
C LYS A 16 1.09 13.76 1.00
N ILE A 17 1.62 13.00 0.02
CA ILE A 17 1.49 13.33 -1.41
C ILE A 17 0.05 13.15 -1.87
N LEU A 18 -0.58 12.02 -1.54
CA LEU A 18 -1.97 11.74 -1.90
C LEU A 18 -2.94 12.77 -1.30
N GLY A 19 -2.71 13.18 -0.06
CA GLY A 19 -3.45 14.26 0.58
C GLY A 19 -3.24 15.62 -0.11
N ALA A 20 -2.00 15.94 -0.48
CA ALA A 20 -1.67 17.20 -1.16
C ALA A 20 -2.35 17.34 -2.53
N ILE A 21 -2.46 16.24 -3.29
CA ILE A 21 -3.14 16.22 -4.59
C ILE A 21 -4.66 16.02 -4.48
N ARG A 22 -5.20 15.86 -3.26
CA ARG A 22 -6.60 15.51 -2.99
C ARG A 22 -7.05 14.27 -3.76
N CYS A 23 -6.22 13.23 -3.71
CA CYS A 23 -6.50 11.97 -4.36
C CYS A 23 -7.84 11.40 -3.84
N PRO A 24 -8.76 10.97 -4.73
CA PRO A 24 -9.91 10.17 -4.34
C PRO A 24 -9.47 8.88 -3.64
N GLU A 25 -10.22 8.45 -2.63
CA GLU A 25 -9.87 7.28 -1.81
C GLU A 25 -9.76 5.99 -2.64
N GLU A 26 -10.63 5.85 -3.64
CA GLU A 26 -10.64 4.75 -4.62
C GLU A 26 -9.36 4.64 -5.47
N GLU A 27 -8.63 5.75 -5.65
CA GLU A 27 -7.40 5.80 -6.44
C GLU A 27 -6.12 5.71 -5.59
N MET A 28 -6.23 5.89 -4.26
CA MET A 28 -5.06 5.99 -3.38
C MET A 28 -4.21 4.71 -3.40
N VAL A 29 -4.85 3.54 -3.33
CA VAL A 29 -4.15 2.24 -3.34
C VAL A 29 -3.44 2.04 -4.67
N THR A 30 -4.15 2.28 -5.78
CA THR A 30 -3.58 2.19 -7.13
C THR A 30 -2.34 3.05 -7.28
N LEU A 31 -2.42 4.34 -6.93
CA LEU A 31 -1.29 5.27 -7.03
C LEU A 31 -0.12 4.92 -6.11
N ALA A 32 -0.39 4.48 -4.87
CA ALA A 32 0.68 4.07 -3.96
C ALA A 32 1.39 2.82 -4.45
N THR A 33 0.65 1.86 -4.99
CA THR A 33 1.22 0.57 -5.41
C THR A 33 2.09 0.69 -6.66
N TYR A 34 1.86 1.71 -7.50
CA TYR A 34 2.79 2.09 -8.59
C TYR A 34 4.18 2.52 -8.10
N GLN A 35 4.34 2.91 -6.83
CA GLN A 35 5.64 3.25 -6.25
C GLN A 35 6.32 2.05 -5.59
N LEU A 36 5.66 0.89 -5.49
CA LEU A 36 6.28 -0.34 -5.02
C LEU A 36 7.12 -0.94 -6.14
N LEU A 37 8.33 -1.39 -5.80
CA LEU A 37 9.28 -1.97 -6.76
C LEU A 37 9.89 -3.24 -6.17
N GLY A 38 10.28 -4.17 -7.05
CA GLY A 38 10.97 -5.40 -6.68
C GLY A 38 10.12 -6.26 -5.74
N ASP A 39 10.69 -6.67 -4.60
CA ASP A 39 10.03 -7.57 -3.64
C ASP A 39 8.69 -7.01 -3.12
N ALA A 40 8.57 -5.68 -3.00
CA ALA A 40 7.36 -5.05 -2.52
C ALA A 40 6.23 -5.12 -3.56
N GLU A 41 6.56 -4.94 -4.84
CA GLU A 41 5.62 -5.08 -5.96
C GLU A 41 5.13 -6.53 -6.06
N TYR A 42 6.06 -7.49 -6.00
CA TYR A 42 5.72 -8.92 -6.04
C TYR A 42 4.82 -9.33 -4.86
N TRP A 43 5.14 -8.87 -3.65
CA TRP A 43 4.30 -9.10 -2.47
C TRP A 43 2.90 -8.51 -2.62
N TRP A 44 2.79 -7.28 -3.13
CA TRP A 44 1.48 -6.64 -3.31
C TRP A 44 0.63 -7.35 -4.35
N GLY A 45 1.22 -7.80 -5.46
CA GLY A 45 0.52 -8.60 -6.47
C GLY A 45 -0.11 -9.86 -5.88
N ASN A 46 0.65 -10.63 -5.08
CA ASN A 46 0.11 -11.81 -4.40
C ASN A 46 -0.95 -11.46 -3.35
N THR A 47 -0.73 -10.39 -2.57
CA THR A 47 -1.67 -9.95 -1.53
C THR A 47 -3.00 -9.50 -2.13
N SER A 48 -2.95 -8.79 -3.26
CA SER A 48 -4.14 -8.33 -3.99
C SER A 48 -4.99 -9.50 -4.48
N LEU A 49 -4.35 -10.54 -5.05
CA LEU A 49 -5.07 -11.76 -5.45
C LEU A 49 -5.76 -12.46 -4.28
N LEU A 50 -5.12 -12.48 -3.11
CA LEU A 50 -5.72 -13.04 -1.90
C LEU A 50 -6.87 -12.18 -1.36
N MET A 51 -6.78 -10.85 -1.45
CA MET A 51 -7.86 -9.95 -1.08
C MET A 51 -9.07 -10.14 -1.98
N GLU A 52 -8.86 -10.23 -3.29
CA GLU A 52 -9.92 -10.50 -4.26
C GLU A 52 -10.62 -11.84 -3.98
N ALA A 53 -9.85 -12.92 -3.76
CA ALA A 53 -10.39 -14.23 -3.42
C ALA A 53 -11.17 -14.24 -2.09
N ALA A 54 -10.85 -13.32 -1.18
CA ALA A 54 -11.53 -13.16 0.11
C ALA A 54 -12.71 -12.18 0.07
N TYR A 55 -13.03 -11.58 -1.10
CA TYR A 55 -13.98 -10.47 -1.23
C TYR A 55 -13.65 -9.30 -0.29
N GLU A 56 -12.36 -9.09 -0.01
CA GLU A 56 -11.88 -7.97 0.79
C GLU A 56 -11.83 -6.71 -0.07
N GLU A 57 -12.39 -5.60 0.45
CA GLU A 57 -12.41 -4.34 -0.29
C GLU A 57 -11.01 -3.74 -0.48
N PHE A 58 -10.75 -3.20 -1.67
CA PHE A 58 -9.52 -2.48 -2.00
C PHE A 58 -9.57 -1.03 -1.53
N THR A 59 -9.54 -0.83 -0.21
CA THR A 59 -9.51 0.50 0.42
C THR A 59 -8.12 0.86 0.91
N TRP A 60 -7.86 2.17 1.10
CA TRP A 60 -6.60 2.65 1.68
C TRP A 60 -6.34 2.05 3.08
N GLU A 61 -7.39 1.87 3.87
CA GLU A 61 -7.29 1.25 5.19
C GLU A 61 -6.82 -0.20 5.12
N ASN A 62 -7.41 -1.01 4.24
CA ASN A 62 -7.01 -2.41 4.07
C ASN A 62 -5.59 -2.52 3.52
N PHE A 63 -5.21 -1.67 2.55
CA PHE A 63 -3.83 -1.58 2.09
C PHE A 63 -2.87 -1.33 3.26
N LYS A 64 -3.11 -0.30 4.08
CA LYS A 64 -2.27 0.03 5.24
C LYS A 64 -2.15 -1.14 6.21
N ARG A 65 -3.26 -1.81 6.52
CA ARG A 65 -3.28 -2.96 7.41
C ARG A 65 -2.38 -4.09 6.91
N LYS A 66 -2.49 -4.46 5.62
CA LYS A 66 -1.64 -5.50 5.01
C LYS A 66 -0.18 -5.06 4.93
N PHE A 67 0.05 -3.80 4.54
CA PHE A 67 1.39 -3.22 4.42
C PHE A 67 2.12 -3.23 5.76
N LEU A 68 1.48 -2.74 6.82
CA LEU A 68 2.05 -2.76 8.17
C LEU A 68 2.33 -4.20 8.61
N ALA A 69 1.40 -5.14 8.42
CA ALA A 69 1.61 -6.55 8.76
C ALA A 69 2.76 -7.23 7.99
N LYS A 70 3.17 -6.68 6.83
CA LYS A 70 4.30 -7.20 6.05
C LYS A 70 5.66 -6.71 6.56
N TYR A 71 5.70 -5.51 7.13
CA TYR A 71 6.94 -4.80 7.49
C TYR A 71 7.15 -4.63 8.99
N PHE A 72 6.15 -4.91 9.83
CA PHE A 72 6.18 -4.88 11.30
C PHE A 72 5.73 -6.22 11.87
#